data_AF-A0A5E4HSP0-F1
#
_entry.id   AF-A0A5E4HSP0-F1
#
_cell.length_a   1.000
_cell.length_b   1.000
_cell.length_c   1.000
_cell.angle_alpha   90.00
_cell.angle_beta   90.00
_cell.angle_gamma   90.00
#
_symmetry.space_group_name_H-M   'P 1'
#
loop_
_entity.id
_entity.type
_entity.pdbx_description
1 polymer ?
#
loop_
_entity_poly.entity_id
_entity_poly.type
_entity_poly.pdbx_seq_one_letter_code
_entity_poly.pdbx_strand_id
1 'polypeptide(L)'
;MDSVLGSLIDDFTLFRIIAVINFILILAVIYLVIQVTLAWKFMQKEEVTSDKVISNKRSFYKSLFFIFIGGFFMLSHEFLEGLKENSDSTTYEFFELIALLGLVLFLFDWNKILKNRHF
;
A
#
# COMPACT_ATOMS: atom_id res chain seq x y z
N MET A 1 -11.70 27.13 11.92
CA MET A 1 -10.57 27.04 10.97
C MET A 1 -11.16 26.55 9.67
N ASP A 2 -11.93 27.43 9.03
CA ASP A 2 -12.44 27.23 7.68
C ASP A 2 -11.38 27.80 6.74
N SER A 3 -10.70 26.97 5.97
CA SER A 3 -9.93 27.49 4.84
C SER A 3 -9.76 26.41 3.79
N VAL A 4 -10.46 26.61 2.67
CA VAL A 4 -10.29 25.99 1.35
C VAL A 4 -10.73 24.54 1.21
N LEU A 5 -10.36 23.63 2.12
CA LEU A 5 -10.73 22.21 1.99
C LEU A 5 -12.22 21.95 2.26
N GLY A 6 -12.78 22.53 3.33
CA GLY A 6 -14.19 22.34 3.70
C GLY A 6 -15.19 23.03 2.75
N SER A 7 -14.74 23.91 1.85
CA SER A 7 -15.59 24.52 0.82
C SER A 7 -15.58 23.75 -0.51
N LEU A 8 -14.58 22.89 -0.73
CA LEU A 8 -14.40 22.13 -1.98
C LEU A 8 -14.69 20.63 -1.79
N ILE A 9 -14.55 20.11 -0.58
CA ILE A 9 -14.66 18.69 -0.25
C ILE A 9 -15.59 18.56 0.95
N ASP A 10 -16.62 17.72 0.83
CA ASP A 10 -17.55 17.48 1.94
C ASP A 10 -16.94 16.59 3.04
N ASP A 11 -17.49 16.70 4.24
CA ASP A 11 -16.99 15.98 5.43
C ASP A 11 -16.92 14.46 5.24
N PHE A 12 -17.83 13.89 4.43
CA PHE A 12 -17.86 12.46 4.15
C PHE A 12 -16.70 12.04 3.23
N THR A 13 -16.41 12.80 2.18
CA THR A 13 -15.20 12.58 1.37
C THR A 13 -13.93 12.76 2.21
N LEU A 14 -13.86 13.80 3.04
CA LEU A 14 -12.70 14.03 3.90
C LEU A 14 -12.46 12.84 4.84
N PHE A 15 -13.52 12.31 5.45
CA PHE A 15 -13.46 11.10 6.25
C PHE A 15 -12.91 9.90 5.46
N ARG A 16 -13.39 9.67 4.23
CA ARG A 16 -12.91 8.56 3.38
C ARG A 16 -11.43 8.71 3.02
N ILE A 17 -10.96 9.91 2.66
CA ILE A 17 -9.55 10.18 2.41
C ILE A 17 -8.70 9.82 3.64
N ILE A 18 -9.09 10.27 4.82
CA ILE A 18 -8.39 9.97 6.08
C ILE A 18 -8.39 8.46 6.35
N ALA A 19 -9.51 7.77 6.12
CA ALA A 19 -9.61 6.33 6.28
C ALA A 19 -8.65 5.57 5.35
N VAL A 20 -8.53 5.98 4.08
CA VAL A 20 -7.59 5.40 3.12
C VAL A 20 -6.14 5.65 3.54
N ILE A 21 -5.80 6.88 3.98
CA ILE A 21 -4.45 7.18 4.51
C ILE A 21 -4.12 6.24 5.67
N ASN A 22 -5.02 6.12 6.65
CA ASN A 22 -4.83 5.24 7.81
C ASN A 22 -4.66 3.78 7.39
N PHE A 23 -5.46 3.29 6.44
CA PHE A 23 -5.35 1.93 5.93
C PHE A 23 -3.97 1.66 5.31
N ILE A 24 -3.48 2.57 4.45
CA ILE A 24 -2.15 2.44 3.82
C ILE A 24 -1.04 2.45 4.87
N LEU A 25 -1.13 3.36 5.86
CA LEU A 25 -0.14 3.46 6.94
C LEU A 25 -0.11 2.18 7.77
N ILE A 26 -1.27 1.64 8.15
CA ILE A 26 -1.36 0.37 8.90
C ILE A 26 -0.73 -0.76 8.08
N LEU A 27 -1.04 -0.84 6.79
CA LEU A 27 -0.53 -1.89 5.90
C LEU A 27 1.00 -1.80 5.74
N ALA A 28 1.54 -0.58 5.60
CA ALA A 28 2.97 -0.33 5.58
C ALA A 28 3.65 -0.69 6.92
N VAL A 29 3.06 -0.31 8.06
CA VAL A 29 3.61 -0.62 9.39
C VAL A 29 3.63 -2.12 9.64
N ILE A 30 2.53 -2.83 9.36
CA ILE A 30 2.45 -4.30 9.50
C ILE A 30 3.53 -4.95 8.64
N TYR A 31 3.67 -4.51 7.38
CA TYR A 31 4.70 -5.01 6.48
C TYR A 31 6.11 -4.79 7.05
N LEU A 32 6.42 -3.58 7.54
CA LEU A 32 7.72 -3.25 8.14
C LEU A 32 8.02 -4.08 9.38
N VAL A 33 7.05 -4.25 10.29
CA VAL A 33 7.22 -5.06 11.52
C VAL A 33 7.59 -6.50 11.15
N ILE A 34 6.94 -7.06 10.14
CA ILE A 34 7.22 -8.43 9.69
C ILE A 34 8.60 -8.52 9.05
N GLN A 35 9.00 -7.54 8.25
CA GLN A 35 10.34 -7.49 7.66
C GLN A 35 11.44 -7.37 8.72
N VAL A 36 11.24 -6.54 9.74
CA VAL A 36 12.16 -6.42 10.88
C VAL A 36 12.24 -7.75 11.64
N THR A 37 11.10 -8.39 11.92
CA THR A 37 11.05 -9.68 12.61
C THR A 37 11.78 -10.78 11.84
N LEU A 38 11.57 -10.83 10.52
CA LEU A 38 12.28 -11.77 9.65
C LEU A 38 13.78 -11.46 9.64
N ALA A 39 14.19 -10.20 9.45
CA ALA A 39 15.60 -9.81 9.42
C ALA A 39 16.31 -10.19 10.73
N TRP A 40 15.67 -9.95 11.87
CA TRP A 40 16.17 -10.36 13.20
C TRP A 40 16.40 -11.87 13.29
N LYS A 41 15.44 -12.68 12.81
CA LYS A 41 15.56 -14.14 12.77
C LYS A 41 16.72 -14.62 11.87
N PHE A 42 17.01 -13.92 10.78
CA PHE A 42 18.13 -14.28 9.89
C PHE A 42 19.49 -13.89 10.45
N MET A 43 19.61 -12.80 11.21
CA MET A 43 20.89 -12.43 11.85
C MET A 43 21.34 -13.44 12.92
N GLN A 44 20.41 -14.22 13.49
CA GLN A 44 20.73 -15.28 14.45
C GLN A 44 21.21 -16.59 13.82
N LYS A 45 21.13 -16.74 12.48
CA LYS A 45 21.65 -17.92 11.77
C LYS A 45 22.94 -17.53 11.05
N GLU A 46 24.06 -18.14 11.43
CA GLU A 46 25.42 -17.78 10.98
C GLU A 46 25.68 -17.90 9.46
N GLU A 47 24.78 -18.51 8.68
CA GLU A 47 24.93 -18.65 7.23
C GLU A 47 23.99 -17.71 6.45
N VAL A 48 24.34 -16.42 6.40
CA VAL A 48 23.69 -15.46 5.52
C VAL A 48 24.40 -15.45 4.16
N THR A 49 23.95 -16.29 3.23
CA THR A 49 24.46 -16.25 1.85
C THR A 49 24.00 -14.97 1.13
N SER A 50 24.94 -14.29 0.44
CA SER A 50 24.75 -13.02 -0.27
C SER A 50 23.50 -12.98 -1.16
N ASP A 51 23.21 -14.07 -1.87
CA ASP A 51 22.05 -14.18 -2.77
C ASP A 51 20.70 -14.10 -2.05
N LYS A 52 20.61 -14.62 -0.81
CA LYS A 52 19.41 -14.51 0.01
C LYS A 52 19.16 -13.07 0.46
N VAL A 53 20.22 -12.29 0.70
CA VAL A 53 20.13 -10.88 1.09
C VAL A 53 19.66 -10.00 -0.07
N ILE A 54 20.20 -10.22 -1.27
CA ILE A 54 19.83 -9.46 -2.48
C ILE A 54 18.38 -9.75 -2.88
N SER A 55 17.95 -11.02 -2.83
CA SER A 55 16.56 -11.42 -3.08
C SER A 55 15.60 -10.75 -2.08
N ASN A 56 15.98 -10.67 -0.80
CA ASN A 56 15.19 -10.00 0.23
C ASN A 56 15.03 -8.49 -0.04
N LYS A 57 16.11 -7.80 -0.42
CA LYS A 57 16.06 -6.36 -0.77
C LYS A 57 15.16 -6.09 -1.96
N ARG A 58 15.28 -6.86 -3.04
CA ARG A 58 14.44 -6.68 -4.24
C ARG A 58 12.96 -6.88 -3.92
N SER A 59 12.63 -7.92 -3.16
CA SER A 59 11.25 -8.20 -2.75
C SER A 59 10.70 -7.14 -1.80
N PHE A 60 11.55 -6.58 -0.92
CA PHE A 60 11.20 -5.44 -0.07
C PHE A 60 10.76 -4.22 -0.88
N TYR A 61 11.61 -3.74 -1.80
CA TYR A 61 11.29 -2.58 -2.63
C TYR A 61 10.07 -2.83 -3.53
N LYS A 62 9.93 -4.04 -4.06
CA LYS A 62 8.78 -4.42 -4.89
C LYS A 62 7.46 -4.37 -4.11
N SER A 63 7.45 -4.90 -2.88
CA SER A 63 6.27 -4.86 -2.02
C SER A 63 5.91 -3.44 -1.62
N LEU A 64 6.91 -2.63 -1.25
CA LEU A 64 6.70 -1.22 -0.92
C LEU A 64 6.14 -0.42 -2.10
N PHE A 65 6.63 -0.71 -3.31
CA PHE A 65 6.11 -0.11 -4.54
C PHE A 65 4.65 -0.48 -4.81
N PHE A 66 4.26 -1.73 -4.56
CA PHE A 66 2.86 -2.16 -4.69
C PHE A 66 1.93 -1.50 -3.68
N ILE A 67 2.37 -1.36 -2.42
CA ILE A 67 1.64 -0.59 -1.39
C ILE A 67 1.49 0.87 -1.83
N PHE A 68 2.56 1.47 -2.36
CA PHE A 68 2.54 2.84 -2.85
C PHE A 68 1.55 3.01 -4.01
N ILE A 69 1.57 2.14 -5.03
CA ILE A 69 0.59 2.16 -6.13
C ILE A 69 -0.83 2.03 -5.56
N GLY A 70 -1.07 1.00 -4.75
CA GLY A 70 -2.38 0.75 -4.15
C GLY A 70 -2.91 1.98 -3.42
N GLY A 71 -2.07 2.56 -2.57
CA GLY A 71 -2.43 3.72 -1.78
C GLY A 71 -2.61 5.01 -2.57
N PHE A 72 -1.70 5.30 -3.50
CA PHE A 72 -1.76 6.50 -4.32
C PHE A 72 -3.01 6.53 -5.21
N PHE A 73 -3.32 5.41 -5.86
CA PHE A 73 -4.50 5.33 -6.72
C PHE A 73 -5.80 5.32 -5.92
N MET A 74 -5.84 4.67 -4.76
CA MET A 74 -7.02 4.74 -3.88
C MET A 74 -7.25 6.17 -3.36
N LEU A 75 -6.19 6.90 -2.99
CA LEU A 75 -6.31 8.30 -2.59
C LEU A 75 -6.78 9.20 -3.75
N SER A 76 -6.28 8.94 -4.96
CA SER A 76 -6.68 9.69 -6.14
C SER A 76 -8.16 9.43 -6.49
N HIS A 77 -8.61 8.18 -6.35
CA HIS A 77 -10.02 7.79 -6.47
C HIS A 77 -10.89 8.60 -5.51
N GLU A 78 -10.59 8.52 -4.21
CA GLU A 78 -11.37 9.22 -3.16
C GLU A 78 -11.40 10.74 -3.34
N PHE A 79 -10.25 11.33 -3.68
CA PHE A 79 -10.13 12.76 -3.87
C PHE A 79 -10.94 13.25 -5.08
N LEU A 80 -10.87 12.53 -6.20
CA LEU A 80 -11.54 12.96 -7.43
C LEU A 80 -13.05 12.67 -7.41
N GLU A 81 -13.48 11.58 -6.78
CA GLU A 81 -14.90 11.30 -6.55
C GLU A 81 -15.55 12.40 -5.70
N GLY A 82 -14.83 12.91 -4.70
CA GLY A 82 -15.29 13.98 -3.83
C GLY A 82 -15.45 15.35 -4.48
N LEU A 83 -14.76 15.62 -5.59
CA LEU A 83 -14.80 16.92 -6.26
C LEU A 83 -16.08 17.19 -7.05
N LYS A 84 -16.99 16.19 -7.19
CA LYS A 84 -18.38 16.26 -7.68
C LYS A 84 -18.68 17.01 -9.00
N GLU A 85 -17.73 17.69 -9.64
CA GLU A 85 -18.06 18.73 -10.62
C GLU A 85 -18.12 18.25 -12.08
N ASN A 86 -17.59 17.07 -12.44
CA ASN A 86 -17.84 16.43 -13.74
C ASN A 86 -17.51 14.93 -13.64
N SER A 87 -18.50 14.11 -13.31
CA SER A 87 -18.30 12.68 -13.00
C SER A 87 -18.08 11.85 -14.27
N ASP A 88 -16.83 11.67 -14.68
CA ASP A 88 -16.47 10.52 -15.51
C ASP A 88 -16.27 9.31 -14.58
N SER A 89 -17.35 8.58 -14.32
CA SER A 89 -17.34 7.38 -13.44
C SER A 89 -16.30 6.36 -13.89
N THR A 90 -16.03 6.29 -15.18
CA THR A 90 -15.00 5.43 -15.78
C THR A 90 -13.62 5.69 -15.20
N THR A 91 -13.27 6.97 -14.99
CA THR A 91 -11.95 7.35 -14.48
C THR A 91 -11.79 6.95 -13.00
N TYR A 92 -12.85 7.07 -12.20
CA TYR A 92 -12.84 6.66 -10.80
C TYR A 92 -12.71 5.15 -10.66
N GLU A 93 -13.57 4.39 -11.35
CA GLU A 93 -13.53 2.93 -11.36
C GLU A 93 -12.17 2.41 -11.85
N PHE A 94 -11.54 3.10 -12.81
CA PHE A 94 -10.20 2.75 -13.27
C PHE A 94 -9.13 2.96 -12.18
N PHE A 95 -9.20 4.04 -11.40
CA PHE A 95 -8.28 4.24 -10.28
C PHE A 95 -8.51 3.25 -9.15
N GLU A 96 -9.77 2.92 -8.83
CA GLU A 96 -10.09 1.86 -7.88
C GLU A 96 -9.52 0.51 -8.35
N LEU A 97 -9.68 0.18 -9.64
CA LEU A 97 -9.14 -1.04 -10.22
C LEU A 97 -7.62 -1.11 -10.10
N ILE A 98 -6.90 -0.03 -10.43
CA ILE A 98 -5.44 0.03 -10.28
C ILE A 98 -5.04 -0.13 -8.80
N ALA A 99 -5.77 0.52 -7.89
CA ALA A 99 -5.51 0.43 -6.46
C ALA A 99 -5.63 -1.02 -5.97
N LEU A 100 -6.71 -1.70 -6.35
CA LEU A 100 -6.97 -3.10 -6.03
C LEU A 100 -5.92 -4.02 -6.65
N LEU A 101 -5.50 -3.77 -7.90
CA LEU A 101 -4.42 -4.53 -8.54
C LEU A 101 -3.09 -4.37 -7.79
N GLY A 102 -2.76 -3.16 -7.33
CA GLY A 102 -1.58 -2.92 -6.48
C GLY A 102 -1.63 -3.76 -5.20
N LEU A 103 -2.79 -3.80 -4.54
CA LEU A 103 -3.00 -4.58 -3.33
C LEU A 103 -2.93 -6.10 -3.58
N VAL A 104 -3.53 -6.58 -4.66
CA VAL A 104 -3.45 -8.00 -5.07
C VAL A 104 -2.02 -8.40 -5.38
N LEU A 105 -1.26 -7.55 -6.10
CA LEU A 105 0.15 -7.81 -6.39
C LEU A 105 1.01 -7.83 -5.13
N PHE A 106 0.74 -6.94 -4.17
CA PHE A 106 1.36 -6.96 -2.86
C PHE A 106 1.09 -8.27 -2.12
N LEU A 107 -0.19 -8.66 -1.98
CA LEU A 107 -0.58 -9.90 -1.31
C LEU A 107 -0.02 -11.13 -2.01
N PHE A 108 0.02 -11.14 -3.34
CA PHE A 108 0.56 -12.24 -4.12
C PHE A 108 2.06 -12.41 -3.93
N ASP A 109 2.84 -11.33 -4.04
CA ASP A 109 4.29 -11.37 -3.79
C ASP A 109 4.56 -11.79 -2.34
N TRP A 110 3.77 -11.27 -1.40
CA TRP A 110 3.91 -11.60 0.00
C TRP A 110 3.59 -13.07 0.31
N ASN A 111 2.50 -13.61 -0.23
CA ASN A 111 2.17 -15.03 -0.11
C ASN A 111 3.27 -15.92 -0.70
N LYS A 112 3.87 -15.51 -1.83
CA LYS A 112 5.00 -16.23 -2.43
C LYS A 112 6.22 -16.23 -1.50
N ILE A 113 6.53 -15.11 -0.84
CA ILE A 113 7.63 -15.03 0.14
C ILE A 113 7.36 -15.98 1.32
N LEU A 114 6.12 -15.98 1.84
CA LEU A 114 5.74 -16.84 2.96
C LEU A 114 5.82 -18.33 2.60
N LYS A 115 5.35 -18.72 1.41
CA LYS A 115 5.44 -20.12 0.94
C LYS A 115 6.87 -20.57 0.63
N ASN A 116 7.68 -19.70 0.04
CA ASN A 116 9.07 -20.04 -0.29
C ASN A 116 9.99 -20.04 0.95
N ARG A 117 9.58 -19.40 2.05
CA ARG A 117 10.23 -19.51 3.36
C ARG A 117 9.48 -20.55 4.19
N HIS A 118 9.62 -21.81 3.82
CA HIS A 118 9.26 -22.91 4.72
C HIS A 118 9.95 -22.67 6.07
N PHE A 119 9.14 -22.42 7.11
CA PHE A 119 9.57 -22.51 8.50
C PHE A 119 9.82 -23.99 8.84
#